data_AF-A0A4Q6AWJ7-F1
#
_entry.id   AF-A0A4Q6AWJ7-F1
#
_cell.length_a   1.000
_cell.length_b   1.000
_cell.length_c   1.000
_cell.angle_alpha   90.00
_cell.angle_beta   90.00
_cell.angle_gamma   90.00
#
_symmetry.space_group_name_H-M   'P 1'
#
loop_
_entity.id
_entity.type
_entity.pdbx_description
1 polymer ?
#
loop_
_entity_poly.entity_id
_entity_poly.type
_entity_poly.pdbx_seq_one_letter_code
_entity_poly.pdbx_strand_id
1 'polypeptide(L)'
;MHDLIEFLKELMNAEKLAALVNMYGGLYIVCLIIFAETGLFVGFFLPGDSLLFVTGLMIANDIAPNPTLHHPVNLLYWIALISLAGI
;
A
#
# COMPACT_ATOMS: atom_id res chain seq x y z
N MET A 1 7.46 -21.45 -1.31
CA MET A 1 6.33 -21.01 -2.18
C MET A 1 5.09 -20.69 -1.37
N HIS A 2 4.76 -21.42 -0.30
CA HIS A 2 3.62 -21.10 0.57
C HIS A 2 3.79 -19.79 1.33
N ASP A 3 5.00 -19.50 1.85
CA ASP A 3 5.28 -18.28 2.61
C ASP A 3 5.08 -16.99 1.80
N LEU A 4 5.40 -17.02 0.51
CA LEU A 4 5.18 -15.88 -0.40
C LEU A 4 3.70 -15.63 -0.64
N ILE A 5 2.91 -16.70 -0.80
CA ILE A 5 1.46 -16.61 -1.02
C ILE A 5 0.75 -16.17 0.27
N GLU A 6 1.23 -16.63 1.41
CA GLU A 6 0.74 -16.21 2.73
C GLU A 6 1.06 -14.74 2.99
N PHE A 7 2.29 -14.30 2.69
CA PHE A 7 2.66 -12.88 2.69
C PHE A 7 1.78 -12.04 1.75
N LEU A 8 1.52 -12.49 0.52
CA LEU A 8 0.61 -11.79 -0.39
C LEU A 8 -0.82 -11.70 0.16
N LYS A 9 -1.31 -12.77 0.81
CA LYS A 9 -2.62 -12.76 1.49
C LYS A 9 -2.65 -11.82 2.70
N GLU A 10 -1.54 -11.73 3.44
CA GLU A 10 -1.41 -10.79 4.55
C GLU A 10 -1.41 -9.34 4.08
N LEU A 11 -0.80 -9.08 2.92
CA LEU A 11 -0.73 -7.77 2.28
C LEU A 11 -2.08 -7.36 1.65
N MET A 12 -2.86 -8.32 1.15
CA MET A 12 -4.22 -8.10 0.66
C MET A 12 -5.25 -7.93 1.78
N ASN A 13 -4.91 -8.23 3.03
CA ASN A 13 -5.82 -8.10 4.15
C ASN A 13 -5.68 -6.71 4.80
N ALA A 14 -6.73 -5.89 4.69
CA ALA A 14 -6.74 -4.51 5.17
C ALA A 14 -6.37 -4.38 6.67
N GLU A 15 -6.82 -5.30 7.51
CA GLU A 15 -6.56 -5.23 8.96
C GLU A 15 -5.09 -5.53 9.30
N LYS A 16 -4.48 -6.51 8.62
CA LYS A 16 -3.06 -6.81 8.81
C LYS A 16 -2.16 -5.78 8.14
N LEU A 17 -2.55 -5.27 6.96
CA LEU A 17 -1.89 -4.15 6.31
C LEU A 17 -1.89 -2.95 7.26
N ALA A 18 -3.00 -2.66 7.96
CA ALA A 18 -3.09 -1.57 8.93
C ALA A 18 -2.08 -1.71 10.05
N ALA A 19 -1.99 -2.91 10.63
CA ALA A 19 -1.03 -3.22 11.68
C ALA A 19 0.42 -3.04 11.18
N LEU A 20 0.71 -3.45 9.94
CA LEU A 20 2.00 -3.31 9.28
C LEU A 20 2.31 -1.85 8.95
N VAL A 21 1.30 -1.06 8.59
CA VAL A 21 1.42 0.37 8.31
C VAL A 21 1.71 1.15 9.60
N ASN A 22 1.00 0.84 10.68
CA ASN A 22 1.19 1.49 11.98
C ASN A 22 2.54 1.13 12.63
N MET A 23 3.07 -0.06 12.38
CA MET A 23 4.28 -0.56 13.03
C MET A 23 5.56 -0.41 12.18
N TYR A 24 5.46 -0.49 10.84
CA TYR A 24 6.63 -0.51 9.93
C TYR A 24 6.47 0.34 8.67
N GLY A 25 5.38 1.11 8.51
CA GLY A 25 5.17 1.90 7.30
C GLY A 25 4.83 1.05 6.07
N GLY A 26 4.00 0.02 6.22
CA GLY A 26 3.48 -0.83 5.13
C GLY A 26 2.98 -0.09 3.87
N LEU A 27 2.59 1.18 3.95
CA LEU A 27 2.32 2.03 2.77
C LEU A 27 3.54 2.18 1.84
N TYR A 28 4.75 2.26 2.39
CA TYR A 28 5.99 2.28 1.62
C TYR A 28 6.25 0.94 0.93
N ILE A 29 5.84 -0.18 1.53
CA ILE A 29 5.91 -1.51 0.91
C ILE A 29 4.96 -1.57 -0.29
N VAL A 30 3.76 -1.01 -0.18
CA VAL A 30 2.82 -0.90 -1.30
C VAL A 30 3.42 -0.06 -2.43
N CYS A 31 4.02 1.09 -2.13
CA CYS A 31 4.72 1.90 -3.13
C CYS A 31 5.87 1.13 -3.81
N LEU A 32 6.64 0.32 -3.06
CA LEU A 32 7.73 -0.49 -3.60
C LEU A 32 7.22 -1.61 -4.52
N ILE A 33 6.08 -2.22 -4.19
CA ILE A 33 5.41 -3.22 -5.04
C ILE A 33 4.93 -2.59 -6.34
N ILE A 34 4.27 -1.43 -6.26
CA ILE A 34 3.80 -0.69 -7.45
C ILE A 34 5.00 -0.29 -8.32
N PHE A 35 6.07 0.24 -7.73
CA PHE A 35 7.31 0.57 -8.44
C PHE A 35 7.96 -0.65 -9.11
N ALA A 36 7.91 -1.83 -8.47
CA ALA A 36 8.43 -3.06 -9.06
C ALA A 36 7.56 -3.58 -10.24
N GLU A 37 6.24 -3.35 -10.18
CA GLU A 37 5.29 -3.72 -11.23
C GLU A 37 5.36 -2.76 -12.43
N THR A 38 5.32 -1.44 -12.21
CA THR A 38 5.30 -0.43 -13.27
C THR A 38 6.69 0.01 -13.74
N GLY A 39 7.70 0.00 -12.87
CA GLY A 39 9.03 0.54 -13.15
C GLY A 39 10.10 -0.48 -13.54
N LEU A 40 9.99 -1.75 -13.09
CA LEU A 40 11.04 -2.76 -13.30
C LEU A 40 10.69 -3.82 -14.36
N PHE A 41 9.43 -3.96 -14.80
CA PHE A 41 8.95 -5.06 -15.67
C PHE A 41 9.25 -6.50 -15.18
N VAL A 42 9.87 -6.66 -14.00
CA VAL A 42 10.11 -7.96 -13.33
C VAL A 42 8.96 -8.30 -12.38
N GLY A 43 8.12 -7.33 -12.02
CA GLY A 43 6.99 -7.46 -11.09
C GLY A 43 5.67 -7.98 -11.67
N PHE A 44 5.62 -8.51 -12.90
CA PHE A 44 4.39 -8.97 -13.58
C PHE A 44 3.62 -10.11 -12.86
N PHE A 45 4.15 -10.61 -11.74
CA PHE A 45 3.54 -11.63 -10.88
C PHE A 45 2.98 -11.09 -9.56
N LEU A 46 3.19 -9.81 -9.23
CA LEU A 46 2.67 -9.23 -7.98
C LEU A 46 1.32 -8.54 -8.21
N PRO A 47 0.32 -8.73 -7.32
CA PRO A 47 -1.01 -8.14 -7.44
C PRO A 47 -1.03 -6.67 -6.93
N GLY A 48 -0.34 -5.75 -7.62
CA GLY A 48 -0.19 -4.37 -7.15
C GLY A 48 -1.45 -3.52 -7.26
N ASP A 49 -2.27 -3.68 -8.32
CA ASP A 49 -3.55 -2.95 -8.46
C ASP A 49 -4.55 -3.28 -7.34
N SER A 50 -4.65 -4.56 -6.97
CA SER A 50 -5.51 -5.00 -5.87
C SER A 50 -5.04 -4.44 -4.52
N LEU A 51 -3.73 -4.37 -4.29
CA LEU A 51 -3.15 -3.74 -3.10
C LEU A 51 -3.43 -2.24 -3.05
N LEU A 52 -3.35 -1.55 -4.20
CA LEU A 52 -3.63 -0.12 -4.32
C LEU A 52 -5.09 0.18 -3.94
N PHE A 53 -6.03 -0.67 -4.37
CA PHE A 53 -7.43 -0.58 -3.97
C PHE A 53 -7.64 -0.77 -2.45
N VAL A 54 -7.05 -1.82 -1.86
CA VAL A 54 -7.15 -2.10 -0.41
C VAL A 54 -6.53 -0.95 0.40
N THR A 55 -5.39 -0.44 -0.04
CA THR A 55 -4.69 0.68 0.59
C THR A 55 -5.50 1.97 0.51
N GLY A 56 -6.08 2.28 -0.65
CA GLY A 56 -6.97 3.42 -0.83
C GLY A 56 -8.20 3.36 0.07
N LEU A 57 -8.80 2.17 0.20
CA LEU A 57 -9.92 1.93 1.13
C LEU A 57 -9.52 2.14 2.59
N MET A 58 -8.32 1.71 2.99
CA MET A 58 -7.82 1.91 4.35
C MET A 58 -7.53 3.38 4.68
N ILE A 59 -6.94 4.12 3.75
CA ILE A 59 -6.71 5.57 3.90
C ILE A 59 -8.06 6.28 4.04
N ALA A 60 -9.08 5.88 3.27
CA ALA A 60 -10.42 6.45 3.35
C ALA A 60 -11.13 6.15 4.69
N ASN A 61 -10.79 5.05 5.36
CA ASN A 61 -11.36 4.66 6.66
C ASN A 61 -10.57 5.18 7.88
N ASP A 62 -9.58 6.07 7.69
CA ASP A 62 -8.67 6.59 8.74
C ASP A 62 -7.86 5.50 9.47
N ILE A 63 -7.72 4.33 8.84
CA ILE A 63 -6.97 3.20 9.39
C ILE A 63 -5.45 3.38 9.15
N ALA A 64 -5.09 4.24 8.19
CA ALA A 64 -3.71 4.61 7.94
C ALA A 64 -3.18 5.54 9.05
N PRO A 65 -1.88 5.44 9.42
CA PRO A 65 -1.27 6.39 10.33
C PRO A 65 -1.46 7.79 9.75
N ASN A 66 -1.79 8.74 10.62
CA ASN A 66 -2.21 10.07 10.24
C ASN A 66 -1.01 11.05 10.39
N PRO A 67 -0.15 11.22 9.36
CA PRO A 67 0.94 12.19 9.38
C PRO A 67 0.45 13.64 9.40
N THR A 68 -0.79 13.90 8.96
CA THR A 68 -1.39 15.24 8.93
C THR A 68 -2.72 15.24 9.66
N LEU A 69 -2.88 16.10 10.68
CA LEU A 69 -4.08 16.22 11.53
C LEU A 69 -5.40 16.49 10.77
N HIS A 70 -5.34 16.76 9.47
CA HIS A 70 -6.50 17.02 8.62
C HIS A 70 -6.78 15.79 7.72
N HIS A 71 -7.91 15.12 7.99
CA HIS A 71 -8.44 13.96 7.26
C HIS A 71 -8.35 14.04 5.71
N PRO A 72 -8.69 15.17 5.03
CA PRO A 72 -8.58 15.25 3.56
C PRO A 72 -7.15 15.45 3.06
N VAL A 73 -6.27 16.05 3.86
CA VAL A 73 -4.88 16.33 3.47
C VAL A 73 -4.05 15.04 3.53
N ASN A 74 -4.33 14.17 4.48
CA ASN A 74 -3.67 12.87 4.59
C ASN A 74 -3.92 12.00 3.35
N LEU A 75 -5.16 12.00 2.87
CA LEU A 75 -5.56 11.26 1.68
C LEU A 75 -4.85 11.80 0.43
N LEU A 76 -4.73 13.12 0.30
CA LEU A 76 -4.00 13.76 -0.80
C LEU A 76 -2.49 13.45 -0.75
N TYR A 77 -1.90 13.46 0.45
CA TYR A 77 -0.48 13.15 0.67
C TYR A 77 -0.13 11.73 0.21
N TRP A 78 -0.92 10.73 0.61
CA TRP A 78 -0.68 9.35 0.21
C TRP A 78 -0.95 9.12 -1.27
N ILE A 79 -1.98 9.73 -1.86
CA ILE A 79 -2.23 9.68 -3.30
C ILE A 79 -1.05 10.26 -4.08
N ALA A 80 -0.50 11.40 -3.64
CA ALA A 80 0.64 12.03 -4.29
C ALA A 80 1.89 11.14 -4.23
N LEU A 81 2.17 10.51 -3.07
CA LEU A 81 3.30 9.58 -2.93
C LEU A 81 3.14 8.32 -3.79
N ILE A 82 1.96 7.71 -3.81
CA ILE A 82 1.69 6.51 -4.60
C ILE A 82 1.75 6.85 -6.10
N SER A 83 1.21 7.99 -6.51
CA SER A 83 1.29 8.46 -7.89
C SER A 83 2.73 8.72 -8.33
N LEU A 84 3.58 9.22 -7.44
CA LEU A 84 5.00 9.46 -7.73
C LEU A 84 5.82 8.16 -7.77
N ALA A 85 5.39 7.13 -7.04
CA ALA A 85 6.00 5.80 -7.08
C ALA A 85 5.60 4.96 -8.31
N GLY A 86 4.41 5.23 -8.88
CA GLY A 86 3.89 4.51 -10.03
C GLY A 86 4.28 5.07 -11.41
N ILE A 87 5.01 6.19 -11.46
CA ILE A 87 5.45 6.90 -12.68
C ILE A 87 6.93 6.64 -12.98
#